data_AF-A0A7C1J252-F1
#
_entry.id   AF-A0A7C1J252-F1
#
_cell.length_a   1.000
_cell.length_b   1.000
_cell.length_c   1.000
_cell.angle_alpha   90.00
_cell.angle_beta   90.00
_cell.angle_gamma   90.00
#
_symmetry.space_group_name_H-M   'P 1'
#
loop_
_entity.id
_entity.type
_entity.pdbx_description
1 polymer ?
#
loop_
_entity_poly.entity_id
_entity_poly.type
_entity_poly.pdbx_seq_one_letter_code
_entity_poly.pdbx_strand_id
1 'polypeptide(L)'
;MDTDAPQGALSRRSLLDEDLLTEVQTDACLRAIAACLRRAQEDVEAVIQSHDTPLTKIDRVAGILEQLGDLLESCADWVPR
;
A
#
# COMPACT_ATOMS: atom_id res chain seq x y z
N MET A 1 42.99 30.69 8.15
CA MET A 1 42.19 30.41 6.93
C MET A 1 41.39 29.17 7.26
N ASP A 2 40.29 29.39 7.97
CA ASP A 2 39.43 28.35 8.51
C ASP A 2 38.68 27.67 7.37
N THR A 3 39.06 26.44 7.08
CA THR A 3 38.27 25.52 6.26
C THR A 3 37.13 25.00 7.11
N ASP A 4 36.05 25.76 7.21
CA ASP A 4 34.79 25.31 7.78
C ASP A 4 33.70 25.36 6.70
N ALA A 5 33.56 24.26 5.96
CA ALA A 5 32.34 23.84 5.28
C ALA A 5 32.58 22.54 4.48
N PRO A 6 32.20 21.39 5.06
CA PRO A 6 31.42 20.44 4.25
C PRO A 6 30.18 19.89 4.98
N GLN A 7 29.94 20.22 6.25
CA GLN A 7 28.85 19.61 7.03
C GLN A 7 27.46 19.94 6.47
N GLY A 8 27.22 21.16 6.00
CA GLY A 8 25.91 21.57 5.45
C GLY A 8 25.56 21.01 4.06
N ALA A 9 26.53 20.45 3.33
CA ALA A 9 26.30 19.83 2.02
C ALA A 9 26.03 18.32 2.14
N LEU A 10 26.71 17.66 3.09
CA LEU A 10 26.48 16.25 3.41
C LEU A 10 25.09 16.04 4.05
N SER A 11 24.68 16.90 4.99
CA SER A 11 23.34 16.83 5.58
C SER A 11 22.23 17.08 4.55
N ARG A 12 22.41 18.02 3.61
CA ARG A 12 21.43 18.27 2.55
C ARG A 12 21.28 17.11 1.57
N ARG A 13 22.40 16.43 1.25
CA ARG A 13 22.38 15.26 0.38
C ARG A 13 21.73 14.05 1.07
N SER A 14 21.98 13.88 2.36
CA SER A 14 21.33 12.84 3.19
C SER A 14 19.80 13.05 3.28
N LEU A 15 19.35 14.29 3.47
CA LEU A 15 17.92 14.64 3.48
C LEU A 15 17.24 14.35 2.13
N LEU A 16 17.88 14.70 1.02
CA LEU A 16 17.36 14.41 -0.32
C LEU A 16 17.26 12.90 -0.61
N ASP A 17 18.23 12.12 -0.12
CA ASP A 17 18.22 10.66 -0.27
C ASP A 17 17.11 10.00 0.60
N GLU A 18 16.81 10.56 1.78
CA GLU A 18 15.69 10.13 2.64
C GLU A 18 14.32 10.50 2.05
N ASP A 19 14.19 11.69 1.48
CA ASP A 19 12.96 12.14 0.79
C ASP A 19 12.67 11.23 -0.42
N LEU A 20 13.69 10.96 -1.25
CA LEU A 20 13.58 10.05 -2.40
C LEU A 20 13.21 8.62 -1.98
N LEU A 21 13.81 8.11 -0.90
CA LEU A 21 13.48 6.79 -0.36
C LEU A 21 12.01 6.74 0.10
N THR A 22 11.54 7.80 0.75
CA THR A 22 10.16 7.93 1.22
C THR A 22 9.17 7.97 0.04
N GLU A 23 9.48 8.70 -1.03
CA GLU A 23 8.67 8.72 -2.24
C GLU A 23 8.58 7.33 -2.90
N VAL A 24 9.71 6.62 -3.04
CA VAL A 24 9.74 5.28 -3.62
C VAL A 24 8.94 4.28 -2.79
N GLN A 25 9.06 4.34 -1.46
CA GLN A 25 8.29 3.49 -0.54
C GLN A 25 6.79 3.79 -0.63
N THR A 26 6.42 5.07 -0.72
CA THR A 26 5.04 5.51 -0.87
C THR A 26 4.44 5.02 -2.20
N ASP A 27 5.15 5.18 -3.33
CA ASP A 27 4.68 4.68 -4.65
C ASP A 27 4.51 3.15 -4.63
N ALA A 28 5.46 2.42 -4.03
CA ALA A 28 5.36 0.97 -3.89
C ALA A 28 4.13 0.55 -3.05
N CYS A 29 3.87 1.23 -1.94
CA CYS A 29 2.70 0.98 -1.10
C CYS A 29 1.38 1.27 -1.85
N LEU A 30 1.29 2.40 -2.56
CA LEU A 30 0.11 2.74 -3.36
C LEU A 30 -0.14 1.72 -4.48
N ARG A 31 0.91 1.22 -5.14
CA ARG A 31 0.79 0.16 -6.15
C ARG A 31 0.30 -1.15 -5.54
N ALA A 32 0.78 -1.51 -4.35
CA ALA A 32 0.34 -2.70 -3.63
C ALA A 32 -1.16 -2.59 -3.26
N ILE A 33 -1.57 -1.45 -2.68
CA ILE A 33 -2.97 -1.15 -2.37
C ILE A 33 -3.85 -1.27 -3.63
N ALA A 34 -3.43 -0.67 -4.74
CA ALA A 34 -4.18 -0.74 -6.00
C ALA A 34 -4.28 -2.18 -6.53
N ALA A 35 -3.27 -3.02 -6.32
CA ALA A 35 -3.31 -4.44 -6.69
C ALA A 35 -4.27 -5.23 -5.81
N CYS A 36 -4.27 -4.99 -4.49
CA CYS A 36 -5.22 -5.59 -3.55
C CYS A 36 -6.67 -5.25 -3.92
N LEU A 37 -6.94 -3.98 -4.23
CA LEU A 37 -8.27 -3.51 -4.64
C LEU A 37 -8.75 -4.16 -5.94
N ARG A 38 -7.88 -4.24 -6.97
CA ARG A 38 -8.23 -4.92 -8.24
C ARG A 38 -8.55 -6.39 -8.02
N ARG A 39 -7.73 -7.09 -7.23
CA ARG A 39 -7.97 -8.49 -6.93
C ARG A 39 -9.29 -8.72 -6.18
N ALA A 40 -9.56 -7.92 -5.15
CA ALA A 40 -10.82 -8.01 -4.41
C ALA A 40 -12.03 -7.74 -5.32
N GLN A 41 -11.92 -6.79 -6.26
CA GLN A 41 -12.95 -6.56 -7.27
C GLN A 41 -13.19 -7.81 -8.14
N GLU A 42 -12.12 -8.40 -8.68
CA GLU A 42 -12.19 -9.61 -9.52
C GLU A 42 -12.84 -10.77 -8.76
N ASP A 43 -12.44 -10.98 -7.50
CA ASP A 43 -12.98 -12.03 -6.64
C ASP A 43 -14.48 -11.81 -6.34
N VAL A 44 -14.89 -10.57 -6.05
CA VAL A 44 -16.31 -10.22 -5.84
C VAL A 44 -17.13 -10.43 -7.12
N GLU A 45 -16.60 -10.04 -8.27
CA GLU A 45 -17.27 -10.24 -9.56
C GLU A 45 -17.47 -11.72 -9.87
N ALA A 46 -16.45 -12.56 -9.59
CA ALA A 46 -16.55 -14.01 -9.72
C ALA A 46 -17.65 -14.60 -8.80
N VAL A 47 -17.78 -14.10 -7.56
CA VAL A 47 -18.86 -14.52 -6.64
C VAL A 47 -20.22 -14.11 -7.19
N ILE A 48 -20.36 -12.89 -7.72
CA ILE A 48 -21.62 -12.41 -8.32
C ILE A 48 -22.04 -13.28 -9.51
N GLN A 49 -21.10 -13.66 -10.37
CA GLN A 49 -21.35 -14.49 -11.55
C GLN A 49 -21.57 -15.98 -11.23
N SER A 50 -21.24 -16.43 -10.01
CA SER A 50 -21.43 -17.83 -9.61
C SER A 50 -22.91 -18.25 -9.53
N HIS A 51 -23.16 -19.56 -9.47
CA HIS A 51 -24.49 -20.14 -9.26
C HIS A 51 -24.85 -20.32 -7.78
N ASP A 52 -24.09 -19.73 -6.87
CA ASP A 52 -24.32 -19.81 -5.43
C ASP A 52 -25.66 -19.15 -5.04
N THR A 53 -26.22 -19.60 -3.92
CA THR A 53 -27.41 -18.96 -3.34
C THR A 53 -27.09 -17.52 -2.91
N PRO A 54 -28.09 -16.61 -2.85
CA PRO A 54 -27.85 -15.23 -2.41
C PRO A 54 -27.14 -15.11 -1.05
N LEU A 55 -27.51 -15.95 -0.07
CA LEU A 55 -26.87 -15.96 1.25
C LEU A 55 -25.39 -16.34 1.16
N THR A 56 -25.08 -17.42 0.43
CA THR A 56 -23.70 -17.85 0.20
C THR A 56 -22.87 -16.78 -0.49
N LYS A 57 -23.45 -16.06 -1.47
CA LYS A 57 -22.76 -14.93 -2.13
C LYS A 57 -22.44 -13.81 -1.14
N ILE A 58 -23.40 -13.44 -0.28
CA ILE A 58 -23.19 -12.41 0.74
C ILE A 58 -22.04 -12.81 1.66
N ASP A 59 -22.05 -14.02 2.20
CA ASP A 59 -21.00 -14.50 3.12
C ASP A 59 -19.62 -14.48 2.45
N ARG A 60 -19.54 -14.92 1.18
CA ARG A 60 -18.28 -14.91 0.42
C ARG A 60 -17.79 -13.49 0.13
N VAL A 61 -18.67 -12.57 -0.26
CA VAL A 61 -18.31 -11.16 -0.47
C VAL A 61 -17.83 -10.52 0.84
N ALA A 62 -18.51 -10.79 1.96
CA ALA A 62 -18.09 -10.31 3.26
C ALA A 62 -16.66 -10.79 3.60
N GLY A 63 -16.37 -12.08 3.41
CA GLY A 63 -15.03 -12.63 3.66
C GLY A 63 -13.94 -12.04 2.75
N ILE A 64 -14.25 -11.71 1.49
CA ILE A 64 -13.31 -11.01 0.60
C ILE A 64 -13.02 -9.59 1.12
N LEU A 65 -14.05 -8.88 1.57
CA LEU A 65 -13.89 -7.52 2.09
C LEU A 65 -13.12 -7.49 3.41
N GLU A 66 -13.31 -8.49 4.28
CA GLU A 66 -12.52 -8.64 5.51
C GLU A 66 -11.04 -8.87 5.21
N GLN A 67 -10.73 -9.82 4.32
CA GLN A 67 -9.35 -10.07 3.87
C GLN A 67 -8.71 -8.84 3.21
N LEU A 68 -9.49 -8.08 2.42
CA LEU A 68 -9.01 -6.81 1.86
C LEU A 68 -8.67 -5.81 2.97
N GLY A 69 -9.50 -5.71 4.01
CA GLY A 69 -9.25 -4.87 5.18
C GLY A 69 -7.91 -5.20 5.85
N ASP A 70 -7.69 -6.48 6.16
CA ASP A 70 -6.44 -6.96 6.79
C ASP A 70 -5.21 -6.65 5.93
N LEU A 71 -5.32 -6.83 4.61
CA LEU A 71 -4.23 -6.53 3.68
C LEU A 71 -3.94 -5.02 3.64
N LEU A 72 -4.96 -4.18 3.62
CA LEU A 72 -4.79 -2.72 3.62
C LEU A 72 -4.20 -2.22 4.94
N GLU A 73 -4.59 -2.79 6.08
CA GLU A 73 -4.00 -2.48 7.38
C GLU A 73 -2.50 -2.82 7.38
N SER A 74 -2.12 -3.99 6.87
CA SER A 74 -0.71 -4.36 6.77
C SER A 74 0.12 -3.45 5.84
N CYS A 75 -0.50 -2.87 4.81
CA CYS A 75 0.15 -1.89 3.93
C CYS A 75 0.30 -0.52 4.62
N ALA A 76 -0.63 -0.14 5.49
CA ALA A 76 -0.58 1.12 6.22
C ALA A 76 0.60 1.17 7.20
N ASP A 77 1.01 0.03 7.76
CA ASP A 77 2.20 -0.08 8.61
C ASP A 77 3.52 0.21 7.88
N TRP A 78 3.51 0.21 6.54
CA TRP A 78 4.71 0.45 5.72
C TRP A 78 4.87 1.92 5.31
N VAL A 79 3.89 2.77 5.60
CA VAL A 79 3.98 4.21 5.35
C VAL A 79 4.66 4.87 6.56
N PRO A 80 5.88 5.42 6.41
CA PRO A 80 6.54 6.13 7.51
C PRO A 80 5.69 7.34 7.93
N ARG A 81 5.53 7.53 9.25
CA ARG A 81 4.76 8.64 9.86
C ARG A 81 5.57 9.90 10.00
#